data_AF-A0A2V7WY03-F1
#
_entry.id   AF-A0A2V7WY03-F1
#
_cell.length_a   1.000
_cell.length_b   1.000
_cell.length_c   1.000
_cell.angle_alpha   90.00
_cell.angle_beta   90.00
_cell.angle_gamma   90.00
#
_symmetry.space_group_name_H-M   'P 1'
#
loop_
_entity.id
_entity.type
_entity.pdbx_description
1 polymer ?
#
loop_
_entity_poly.entity_id
_entity_poly.type
_entity_poly.pdbx_seq_one_letter_code
_entity_poly.pdbx_strand_id
1 'polypeptide(L)'
;MKNTRVKFKRDILEAGFSTARAARLTRLSPRQLDYWDRRGFLNPSLARAEGYGSARKYSFVDLVRLRVAARLRAAGLGLARIQQAVQTLRRLDPARADGLSAHLLIAGSRVLWVRSEREIVDVLHEGQLMLVFSVGREVEAMATAVEQLSREQQEDAVVRPARAGAGHGR
;
A
#
# COMPACT_ATOMS: atom_id res chain seq x y z
N MET A 1 1.41 21.97 19.29
CA MET A 1 2.13 21.08 18.33
C MET A 1 1.31 19.89 17.79
N LYS A 2 0.05 19.65 18.20
CA LYS A 2 -0.77 18.50 17.74
C LYS A 2 -1.36 18.66 16.31
N ASN A 3 -1.55 19.89 15.82
CA ASN A 3 -2.18 20.15 14.52
C ASN A 3 -1.37 19.71 13.30
N THR A 4 -0.04 19.75 13.35
CA THR A 4 0.80 19.43 12.19
C THR A 4 0.72 17.95 11.81
N ARG A 5 0.71 17.04 12.80
CA ARG A 5 0.63 15.60 12.57
C ARG A 5 -0.74 15.18 12.01
N VAL A 6 -1.81 15.84 12.45
CA VAL A 6 -3.18 15.59 11.95
C VAL A 6 -3.36 16.08 10.53
N LYS A 7 -2.93 17.32 10.23
CA LYS A 7 -2.96 17.89 8.89
C LYS A 7 -2.16 17.03 7.90
N PHE A 8 -0.96 16.62 8.30
CA PHE A 8 -0.10 15.83 7.44
C PHE A 8 -0.66 14.42 7.16
N LYS A 9 -1.29 13.75 8.14
CA LYS A 9 -2.02 12.50 7.89
C LYS A 9 -3.11 12.70 6.83
N ARG A 10 -3.82 13.84 6.86
CA ARG A 10 -4.83 14.17 5.85
C ARG A 10 -4.21 14.38 4.47
N ASP A 11 -3.12 15.12 4.39
CA ASP A 11 -2.41 15.36 3.12
C ASP A 11 -1.93 14.04 2.49
N ILE A 12 -1.45 13.07 3.30
CA ILE A 12 -1.11 11.72 2.79
C ILE A 12 -2.34 11.01 2.21
N LEU A 13 -3.47 11.05 2.92
CA LEU A 13 -4.67 10.34 2.50
C LEU A 13 -5.26 10.89 1.19
N GLU A 14 -5.07 12.20 0.94
CA GLU A 14 -5.51 12.88 -0.28
C GLU A 14 -4.46 12.85 -1.41
N ALA A 15 -3.24 12.38 -1.14
CA ALA A 15 -2.15 12.34 -2.13
C ALA A 15 -2.29 11.22 -3.17
N GLY A 16 -1.83 11.51 -4.39
CA GLY A 16 -1.66 10.53 -5.46
C GLY A 16 -0.19 10.13 -5.67
N PHE A 17 0.06 8.83 -5.70
CA PHE A 17 1.41 8.26 -5.83
C PHE A 17 1.64 7.70 -7.23
N SER A 18 2.73 8.10 -7.89
CA SER A 18 3.13 7.54 -9.19
C SER A 18 3.56 6.08 -9.08
N THR A 19 3.63 5.36 -10.21
CA THR A 19 4.16 3.98 -10.25
C THR A 19 5.55 3.86 -9.63
N ALA A 20 6.44 4.83 -9.86
CA ALA A 20 7.79 4.82 -9.27
C ALA A 20 7.76 4.94 -7.75
N ARG A 21 6.95 5.86 -7.21
CA ARG A 21 6.77 5.99 -5.75
C ARG A 21 6.09 4.76 -5.17
N ALA A 22 5.05 4.25 -5.82
CA ALA A 22 4.35 3.05 -5.40
C ALA A 22 5.28 1.84 -5.35
N ALA A 23 6.13 1.64 -6.36
CA ALA A 23 7.13 0.57 -6.41
C ALA A 23 8.11 0.67 -5.24
N ARG A 24 8.70 1.86 -5.04
CA ARG A 24 9.68 2.11 -3.96
C ARG A 24 9.07 1.89 -2.59
N LEU A 25 7.87 2.42 -2.36
CA LEU A 25 7.14 2.27 -1.11
C LEU A 25 6.83 0.77 -0.88
N THR A 26 6.11 0.13 -1.80
CA THR A 26 5.57 -1.23 -1.62
C THR A 26 6.60 -2.35 -1.76
N ARG A 27 7.83 -2.02 -2.17
CA ARG A 27 8.91 -2.96 -2.51
C ARG A 27 8.54 -3.91 -3.66
N LEU A 28 7.57 -3.53 -4.49
CA LEU A 28 7.23 -4.22 -5.72
C LEU A 28 8.01 -3.61 -6.87
N SER A 29 8.42 -4.44 -7.83
CA SER A 29 8.94 -3.92 -9.09
C SER A 29 7.84 -3.22 -9.89
N PRO A 30 8.17 -2.22 -10.73
CA PRO A 30 7.21 -1.60 -11.66
C PRO A 30 6.50 -2.63 -12.55
N ARG A 31 7.19 -3.71 -12.94
CA ARG A 31 6.61 -4.82 -13.72
C ARG A 31 5.56 -5.61 -12.93
N GLN A 32 5.77 -5.84 -11.63
CA GLN A 32 4.75 -6.49 -10.80
C GLN A 32 3.52 -5.60 -10.65
N LEU A 33 3.70 -4.29 -10.49
CA LEU A 33 2.58 -3.34 -10.46
C LEU A 33 1.80 -3.33 -11.78
N ASP A 34 2.49 -3.28 -12.93
CA ASP A 34 1.84 -3.34 -14.25
C ASP A 34 1.11 -4.66 -14.46
N TYR A 35 1.74 -5.79 -14.09
CA TYR A 35 1.11 -7.10 -14.19
C TYR A 35 -0.14 -7.21 -13.32
N TRP A 36 -0.10 -6.74 -12.07
CA TRP A 36 -1.26 -6.77 -11.16
C TRP A 36 -2.39 -5.85 -11.61
N ASP A 37 -2.06 -4.69 -12.19
CA ASP A 37 -3.02 -3.77 -12.77
C ASP A 37 -3.71 -4.40 -14.00
N ARG A 38 -2.94 -4.89 -14.98
CA ARG A 38 -3.48 -5.51 -16.20
C ARG A 38 -4.37 -6.73 -15.91
N ARG A 39 -4.09 -7.47 -14.84
CA ARG A 39 -4.89 -8.63 -14.41
C ARG A 39 -6.10 -8.25 -13.54
N GLY A 40 -6.36 -6.96 -13.32
CA GLY A 40 -7.47 -6.48 -12.47
C GLY A 40 -7.32 -6.83 -10.99
N PHE A 41 -6.12 -7.26 -10.59
CA PHE A 41 -5.86 -7.81 -9.27
C PHE A 41 -5.74 -6.68 -8.24
N LEU A 42 -4.83 -5.74 -8.50
CA LEU A 42 -4.63 -4.51 -7.74
C LEU A 42 -4.34 -3.37 -8.72
N ASN A 43 -5.31 -2.46 -8.82
CA ASN A 43 -5.29 -1.36 -9.79
C ASN A 43 -5.13 -0.03 -9.05
N PRO A 44 -4.53 0.98 -9.69
CA PRO A 44 -4.60 2.35 -9.19
C PRO A 44 -6.05 2.82 -9.15
N SER A 45 -6.45 3.40 -8.02
CA SER A 45 -7.81 3.89 -7.78
C SER A 45 -8.01 5.36 -8.15
N LEU A 46 -6.95 6.18 -8.20
CA LEU A 46 -7.08 7.62 -8.51
C LEU A 46 -6.96 7.91 -10.00
N ALA A 47 -6.05 7.23 -10.71
CA ALA A 47 -5.95 7.33 -12.16
C ALA A 47 -5.35 6.06 -12.75
N ARG A 48 -5.99 5.50 -13.79
CA ARG A 48 -5.46 4.39 -14.57
C ARG A 48 -4.67 4.92 -15.77
N ALA A 49 -3.81 4.07 -16.32
CA ALA A 49 -3.22 4.34 -17.62
C ALA A 49 -4.20 3.86 -18.71
N GLU A 50 -4.61 4.76 -19.60
CA GLU A 50 -5.56 4.51 -20.70
C GLU A 50 -4.93 4.77 -22.09
N GLY A 51 -3.62 5.01 -22.14
CA GLY A 51 -2.90 5.25 -23.40
C GLY A 51 -1.54 5.91 -23.20
N TYR A 52 -0.93 6.31 -24.31
CA TYR A 52 0.33 7.05 -24.31
C TYR A 52 0.17 8.39 -23.55
N GLY A 53 1.10 8.69 -22.64
CA GLY A 53 1.08 9.91 -21.82
C GLY A 53 0.19 9.87 -20.56
N SER A 54 -0.71 8.89 -20.44
CA SER A 54 -1.51 8.72 -19.21
C SER A 54 -0.69 8.02 -18.11
N ALA A 55 -0.70 8.58 -16.90
CA ALA A 55 0.09 8.09 -15.78
C ALA A 55 -0.81 7.50 -14.69
N ARG A 56 -0.37 6.36 -14.13
CA ARG A 56 -1.04 5.72 -13.00
C ARG A 56 -0.87 6.55 -11.74
N LYS A 57 -1.97 6.75 -11.00
CA LYS A 57 -1.96 7.35 -9.67
C LYS A 57 -2.64 6.40 -8.68
N TYR A 58 -1.85 5.94 -7.72
CA TYR A 58 -2.30 5.12 -6.60
C TYR A 58 -2.71 6.01 -5.44
N SER A 59 -3.78 5.66 -4.73
CA SER A 59 -4.12 6.27 -3.44
C SER A 59 -3.25 5.67 -2.33
N PHE A 60 -3.23 6.30 -1.16
CA PHE A 60 -2.62 5.71 0.04
C PHE A 60 -3.18 4.31 0.35
N VAL A 61 -4.50 4.16 0.21
CA VAL A 61 -5.19 2.88 0.43
C VAL A 61 -4.71 1.81 -0.55
N ASP A 62 -4.48 2.17 -1.82
CA ASP A 62 -3.89 1.24 -2.79
C ASP A 62 -2.51 0.78 -2.35
N LEU A 63 -1.68 1.70 -1.85
CA LEU A 63 -0.34 1.36 -1.38
C LEU A 63 -0.38 0.35 -0.22
N VAL A 64 -1.30 0.52 0.72
CA VAL A 64 -1.49 -0.41 1.84
C VAL A 64 -1.86 -1.79 1.32
N ARG A 65 -2.88 -1.88 0.45
CA ARG A 65 -3.31 -3.15 -0.16
C ARG A 65 -2.20 -3.83 -0.97
N LEU A 66 -1.44 -3.05 -1.75
CA LEU A 66 -0.27 -3.51 -2.49
C LEU A 66 0.80 -4.08 -1.55
N ARG A 67 1.07 -3.41 -0.42
CA ARG A 67 2.06 -3.87 0.54
C ARG A 67 1.63 -5.14 1.26
N VAL A 68 0.37 -5.24 1.65
CA VAL A 68 -0.17 -6.48 2.24
C VAL A 68 -0.01 -7.63 1.24
N ALA A 69 -0.45 -7.44 -0.01
CA ALA A 69 -0.31 -8.45 -1.05
C ALA A 69 1.15 -8.84 -1.31
N ALA A 70 2.07 -7.88 -1.32
CA ALA A 70 3.51 -8.13 -1.47
C ALA A 70 4.06 -8.97 -0.30
N ARG A 71 3.65 -8.68 0.93
CA ARG A 71 4.08 -9.42 2.12
C ARG A 71 3.51 -10.83 2.16
N LEU A 72 2.24 -11.01 1.75
CA LEU A 72 1.66 -12.34 1.60
C LEU A 72 2.39 -13.16 0.53
N ARG A 73 2.74 -12.55 -0.60
CA ARG A 73 3.56 -13.20 -1.63
C ARG A 73 4.93 -13.60 -1.08
N ALA A 74 5.60 -12.71 -0.34
CA ALA A 74 6.90 -12.98 0.26
C ALA A 74 6.84 -14.10 1.33
N ALA A 75 5.70 -14.25 2.00
CA ALA A 75 5.44 -15.35 2.94
C ALA A 75 5.09 -16.69 2.24
N GLY A 76 5.20 -16.77 0.90
CA GLY A 76 4.98 -18.00 0.14
C GLY A 76 3.51 -18.33 -0.12
N LEU A 77 2.58 -17.39 0.07
CA LEU A 77 1.17 -17.62 -0.28
C LEU A 77 0.99 -17.71 -1.80
N GLY A 78 0.22 -18.70 -2.23
CA GLY A 78 -0.17 -18.86 -3.64
C GLY A 78 -1.11 -17.76 -4.12
N LEU A 79 -1.11 -17.49 -5.43
CA LEU A 79 -1.83 -16.36 -6.03
C LEU A 79 -3.32 -16.30 -5.66
N ALA A 80 -4.02 -17.43 -5.64
CA ALA A 80 -5.44 -17.50 -5.28
C ALA A 80 -5.71 -16.98 -3.86
N ARG A 81 -4.84 -17.31 -2.90
CA ARG A 81 -4.97 -16.83 -1.51
C ARG A 81 -4.68 -15.33 -1.41
N ILE A 82 -3.70 -14.84 -2.14
CA ILE A 82 -3.43 -13.39 -2.19
C ILE A 82 -4.62 -12.66 -2.84
N GLN A 83 -5.25 -13.24 -3.86
CA GLN A 83 -6.49 -12.73 -4.46
C GLN A 83 -7.64 -12.64 -3.46
N GLN A 84 -7.89 -13.70 -2.70
CA GLN A 84 -8.90 -13.69 -1.64
C GLN A 84 -8.58 -12.66 -0.56
N ALA A 85 -7.32 -12.55 -0.12
CA ALA A 85 -6.88 -11.55 0.84
C ALA A 85 -7.16 -10.13 0.36
N VAL A 86 -6.79 -9.81 -0.88
CA VAL A 86 -7.04 -8.50 -1.47
C VAL A 86 -8.53 -8.20 -1.59
N GLN A 87 -9.35 -9.17 -2.02
CA GLN A 87 -10.81 -9.00 -2.07
C GLN A 87 -11.38 -8.73 -0.68
N THR A 88 -10.89 -9.43 0.33
CA THR A 88 -11.24 -9.17 1.72
C THR A 88 -10.84 -7.77 2.17
N LEU A 89 -9.64 -7.31 1.84
CA LEU A 89 -9.17 -5.94 2.13
C LEU A 89 -9.89 -4.85 1.33
N ARG A 90 -10.54 -5.19 0.20
CA ARG A 90 -11.36 -4.23 -0.57
C ARG A 90 -12.70 -3.95 0.11
N ARG A 91 -13.22 -4.91 0.90
CA ARG A 91 -14.40 -4.71 1.76
C ARG A 91 -14.10 -3.85 2.98
N LEU A 92 -12.81 -3.64 3.27
CA LEU A 92 -12.32 -2.73 4.28
C LEU A 92 -11.90 -1.40 3.65
N ASP A 93 -12.07 -0.33 4.42
CA ASP A 93 -11.37 0.92 4.19
C ASP A 93 -10.21 1.02 5.19
N PRO A 94 -8.96 0.68 4.78
CA PRO A 94 -7.78 0.75 5.64
C PRO A 94 -7.53 2.13 6.26
N ALA A 95 -8.06 3.20 5.66
CA ALA A 95 -7.88 4.56 6.15
C ALA A 95 -8.89 4.96 7.25
N ARG A 96 -9.91 4.13 7.52
CA ARG A 96 -10.90 4.36 8.58
C ARG A 96 -10.59 3.56 9.83
N ALA A 97 -11.25 3.91 10.94
CA ALA A 97 -11.10 3.24 12.23
C ALA A 97 -11.23 1.71 12.11
N ASP A 98 -12.19 1.23 11.32
CA ASP A 98 -12.38 -0.21 11.07
C ASP A 98 -11.15 -0.89 10.46
N GLY A 99 -10.47 -0.22 9.52
CA GLY A 99 -9.26 -0.73 8.89
C GLY A 99 -8.04 -0.72 9.81
N LEU A 100 -7.98 0.24 10.75
CA LEU A 100 -6.88 0.36 11.71
C LEU A 100 -6.90 -0.74 12.77
N SER A 101 -8.08 -1.22 13.15
CA SER A 101 -8.22 -2.33 14.11
C SER A 101 -8.26 -3.71 13.45
N ALA A 102 -8.31 -3.77 12.11
CA ALA A 102 -8.47 -5.03 11.39
C ALA A 102 -7.20 -5.89 11.39
N HIS A 103 -7.41 -7.19 11.58
CA HIS A 103 -6.41 -8.24 11.38
C HIS A 103 -6.86 -9.16 10.27
N LEU A 104 -6.03 -9.33 9.25
CA LEU A 104 -6.25 -10.32 8.20
C LEU A 104 -5.74 -11.68 8.69
N LEU A 105 -6.61 -12.68 8.65
CA LEU A 105 -6.36 -14.04 9.10
C LEU A 105 -6.32 -14.99 7.90
N ILE A 106 -5.29 -15.82 7.84
CA ILE A 106 -5.15 -16.85 6.80
C ILE A 106 -4.95 -18.19 7.49
N ALA A 107 -5.98 -19.03 7.40
CA ALA A 107 -6.02 -20.36 8.01
C ALA A 107 -6.42 -21.40 6.95
N GLY A 108 -5.48 -22.25 6.55
CA GLY A 108 -5.69 -23.21 5.46
C GLY A 108 -6.08 -22.51 4.14
N SER A 109 -7.29 -22.78 3.65
CA SER A 109 -7.87 -22.17 2.45
C SER A 109 -8.72 -20.92 2.73
N ARG A 110 -8.94 -20.56 3.99
CA ARG A 110 -9.80 -19.44 4.39
C ARG A 110 -8.98 -18.18 4.58
N VAL A 111 -9.50 -17.06 4.06
CA VAL A 111 -8.97 -15.72 4.31
C VAL A 111 -10.09 -14.84 4.86
N LEU A 112 -9.93 -14.46 6.13
CA LEU A 112 -10.91 -13.71 6.90
C LEU A 112 -10.28 -12.45 7.45
N TRP A 113 -11.10 -11.56 7.99
CA TRP A 113 -10.61 -10.44 8.78
C TRP A 113 -11.46 -10.31 10.03
N VAL A 114 -10.83 -9.86 11.10
CA VAL A 114 -11.46 -9.67 12.41
C VAL A 114 -11.08 -8.31 12.98
N ARG A 115 -11.89 -7.79 13.90
CA ARG A 115 -11.61 -6.50 14.58
C ARG A 115 -11.13 -6.68 16.01
N SER A 116 -11.30 -7.86 16.58
CA SER A 116 -10.89 -8.19 17.94
C SER A 116 -10.21 -9.54 18.00
N GLU A 117 -9.33 -9.73 18.99
CA GLU A 117 -8.68 -11.02 19.23
C GLU A 117 -9.67 -12.12 19.61
N ARG A 118 -10.84 -11.76 20.17
CA ARG A 118 -11.88 -12.73 20.55
C ARG A 118 -12.49 -13.44 19.34
N GLU A 119 -12.64 -12.75 18.21
CA GLU A 119 -13.12 -13.32 16.95
C GLU A 119 -12.11 -14.30 16.30
N ILE A 120 -10.86 -14.36 16.78
CA ILE A 120 -9.83 -15.27 16.27
C ILE A 120 -10.09 -16.71 16.74
N VAL A 121 -10.58 -16.87 17.97
CA VAL A 121 -10.76 -18.19 18.61
C VAL A 121 -11.79 -19.03 17.86
N ASP A 122 -12.87 -18.41 17.38
CA ASP A 122 -13.96 -19.08 16.67
C ASP A 122 -13.55 -19.61 15.27
N VAL A 123 -12.44 -19.11 14.72
CA VAL A 123 -11.94 -19.48 13.38
C VAL A 123 -10.99 -20.68 13.44
N LEU A 124 -10.39 -20.95 14.61
CA LEU A 124 -9.37 -21.98 14.77
C LEU A 124 -9.98 -23.34 15.07
N HIS A 125 -9.70 -24.31 14.20
CA HIS A 125 -9.80 -25.72 14.56
C HIS A 125 -8.49 -26.19 15.22
N GLU A 126 -8.57 -27.14 16.15
CA GLU A 126 -7.40 -27.67 16.87
C GLU A 126 -6.30 -28.15 15.90
N GLY A 127 -5.05 -27.78 16.19
CA GLY A 127 -3.88 -28.17 15.38
C GLY A 127 -3.65 -27.35 14.11
N GLN A 128 -4.50 -26.35 13.80
CA GLN A 128 -4.36 -25.53 12.59
C GLN A 128 -3.41 -24.34 12.78
N LEU A 129 -2.40 -24.22 11.92
CA LEU A 129 -1.55 -23.01 11.85
C LEU A 129 -2.28 -21.87 11.13
N MET A 130 -2.16 -20.66 11.67
CA MET A 130 -2.73 -19.44 11.09
C MET A 130 -1.68 -18.34 10.96
N LEU A 131 -1.71 -17.64 9.83
CA LEU A 131 -0.98 -16.38 9.66
C LEU A 131 -1.89 -15.21 9.99
N VAL A 132 -1.42 -14.33 10.88
CA VAL A 132 -2.13 -13.12 11.31
C VAL A 132 -1.38 -11.90 10.81
N PHE A 133 -2.11 -10.96 10.22
CA PHE A 133 -1.53 -9.78 9.62
C PHE A 133 -2.30 -8.52 10.02
N SER A 134 -1.69 -7.66 10.85
CA SER A 134 -2.31 -6.41 11.30
C SER A 134 -2.35 -5.39 10.16
N VAL A 135 -3.56 -4.99 9.76
CA VAL A 135 -3.77 -3.96 8.74
C VAL A 135 -3.40 -2.59 9.30
N GLY A 136 -3.76 -2.29 10.54
CA GLY A 136 -3.38 -1.04 11.22
C GLY A 136 -1.87 -0.83 11.26
N ARG A 137 -1.11 -1.87 11.59
CA ARG A 137 0.36 -1.78 11.60
C ARG A 137 0.93 -1.48 10.20
N GLU A 138 0.35 -2.04 9.14
CA GLU A 138 0.77 -1.68 7.78
C GLU A 138 0.38 -0.26 7.39
N VAL A 139 -0.78 0.23 7.83
CA VAL A 139 -1.18 1.62 7.61
C VAL A 139 -0.18 2.57 8.27
N GLU A 140 0.19 2.33 9.53
CA GLU A 140 1.19 3.14 10.23
C GLU A 140 2.55 3.08 9.56
N ALA A 141 3.04 1.86 9.25
CA ALA A 141 4.32 1.67 8.57
C ALA A 141 4.33 2.33 7.18
N MET A 142 3.21 2.29 6.46
CA MET A 142 3.05 2.98 5.17
C MET A 142 3.15 4.49 5.35
N ALA A 143 2.43 5.08 6.30
CA ALA A 143 2.45 6.51 6.55
C ALA A 143 3.86 6.99 6.88
N THR A 144 4.59 6.27 7.75
CA THR A 144 6.00 6.57 8.05
C THR A 144 6.90 6.46 6.81
N ALA A 145 6.72 5.44 5.97
CA ALA A 145 7.50 5.31 4.74
C ALA A 145 7.22 6.45 3.74
N VAL A 146 5.97 6.91 3.66
CA VAL A 146 5.60 8.07 2.83
C VAL A 146 6.23 9.35 3.36
N GLU A 147 6.27 9.54 4.68
CA GLU A 147 6.96 10.66 5.34
C GLU A 147 8.44 10.71 4.98
N GLN A 148 9.14 9.61 5.21
CA GLN A 148 10.58 9.50 4.95
C GLN A 148 10.89 9.79 3.48
N LEU A 149 10.17 9.14 2.57
CA LEU A 149 10.37 9.33 1.14
C LEU A 149 10.12 10.79 0.71
N SER A 150 9.16 11.47 1.33
CA SER A 150 8.87 12.88 0.99
C SER A 150 9.95 13.82 1.52
N ARG A 151 10.57 13.53 2.67
CA ARG A 151 11.71 14.29 3.21
C ARG A 151 12.95 14.13 2.35
N GLU A 152 13.30 12.90 1.97
CA GLU A 152 14.44 12.63 1.08
C GLU A 152 14.33 13.41 -0.24
N GLN A 153 13.12 13.49 -0.81
CA GLN A 153 12.87 14.25 -2.04
C GLN A 153 13.04 15.76 -1.85
N GLN A 154 12.70 16.30 -0.67
CA GLN A 154 12.91 17.70 -0.34
C GLN A 154 14.41 18.00 -0.16
N GLU A 155 15.13 17.11 0.53
CA GLU A 155 16.58 17.22 0.74
C GLU A 155 17.36 17.13 -0.58
N ASP A 156 17.04 16.16 -1.45
CA ASP A 156 17.63 16.03 -2.79
C ASP A 156 17.41 17.28 -3.65
N ALA A 157 16.22 17.90 -3.53
CA ALA A 157 15.89 19.14 -4.25
C ALA A 157 16.66 20.36 -3.73
N VAL A 158 17.03 20.38 -2.44
CA VAL A 158 17.84 21.44 -1.82
C VAL A 158 19.33 21.27 -2.16
N VAL A 159 19.83 20.03 -2.18
CA VAL A 159 21.25 19.72 -2.43
C VAL A 159 21.64 19.82 -3.92
N ARG A 160 20.71 19.54 -4.84
CA ARG A 160 20.91 19.72 -6.28
C ARG A 160 20.10 20.90 -6.79
N PRO A 161 20.59 22.15 -6.67
CA PRO A 161 19.95 23.24 -7.38
C PRO A 161 20.00 22.93 -8.87
N ALA A 162 18.91 23.24 -9.57
CA ALA A 162 18.77 23.05 -11.01
C ALA A 162 20.04 23.57 -11.70
N ARG A 163 20.71 22.72 -12.49
CA ARG A 163 21.71 23.19 -13.44
C ARG A 163 21.00 24.12 -14.41
N ALA A 164 21.05 25.43 -14.13
CA ALA A 164 20.63 26.47 -15.05
C ALA A 164 21.41 26.27 -16.35
N GLY A 165 20.70 26.22 -17.47
CA GLY A 165 21.26 25.92 -18.77
C GLY A 165 22.32 26.93 -19.16
N ALA A 166 23.57 26.46 -19.26
CA ALA A 166 24.58 27.10 -20.08
C ALA A 166 24.33 26.68 -21.54
N GLY A 167 23.26 27.23 -22.13
CA GLY A 167 23.07 27.24 -23.57
C GLY A 167 24.02 28.28 -24.17
N HIS A 168 25.12 27.81 -24.75
CA HIS A 168 25.99 28.61 -25.60
C HIS A 168 25.18 29.18 -26.77
N GLY A 169 24.91 30.48 -26.73
CA GLY A 169 24.52 31.28 -27.89
C GLY A 169 25.76 31.59 -28.72
N ARG A 170 25.59 31.49 -30.03
CA ARG A 170 26.62 31.63 -31.08
C ARG A 170 27.21 33.03 -31.17
#